data_AF-A0A147HQS1-F1
#
_entry.id   AF-A0A147HQS1-F1
#
_cell.length_a   1.000
_cell.length_b   1.000
_cell.length_c   1.000
_cell.angle_alpha   90.00
_cell.angle_beta   90.00
_cell.angle_gamma   90.00
#
_symmetry.space_group_name_H-M   'P 1'
#
loop_
_entity.id
_entity.type
_entity.pdbx_description
1 polymer ?
#
loop_
_entity_poly.entity_id
_entity_poly.type
_entity_poly.pdbx_seq_one_letter_code
_entity_poly.pdbx_strand_id
1 'polypeptide(L)'
;AGPVALRSRPDIRIEQTRPGETRQIALNDGTRIELSGGSRLRYDSHDTRSATLEQGQALFRVRHDPSAPFELHAGDVAIRDMGTVFDVRRQGGRLDVSVAEGAVSLAPLGERIALTAGQGIRLDEGGHRLNRVTVDPAMVGGWREGLLDLDGETVGTIAARLQSAYGMRIAVEGPLVDRPVTGVVRMTGDADKDVPRLAKLIGAGWCQSGGDWILRASNEDR
;
A
#
# COMPACT_ATOMS: atom_id res chain seq x y z
N ALA A 1 -37.06 -1.20 -33.62
CA ALA A 1 -35.67 -0.77 -33.40
C ALA A 1 -35.46 -0.69 -31.89
N GLY A 2 -34.56 -1.49 -31.33
CA GLY A 2 -34.25 -1.44 -29.89
C GLY A 2 -33.43 -0.19 -29.54
N PRO A 3 -33.45 0.28 -28.29
CA PRO A 3 -32.67 1.44 -27.89
C PRO A 3 -31.17 1.14 -28.02
N VAL A 4 -30.48 1.99 -28.76
CA VAL A 4 -29.01 2.04 -28.79
C VAL A 4 -28.56 2.59 -27.44
N ALA A 5 -28.01 1.74 -26.58
CA ALA A 5 -27.35 2.20 -25.36
C ALA A 5 -26.09 2.96 -25.78
N LEU A 6 -26.13 4.30 -25.68
CA LEU A 6 -24.95 5.14 -25.77
C LEU A 6 -24.04 4.78 -24.60
N ARG A 7 -23.06 3.90 -24.82
CA ARG A 7 -21.97 3.72 -23.87
C ARG A 7 -21.21 5.04 -23.83
N SER A 8 -21.31 5.75 -22.71
CA SER A 8 -20.47 6.92 -22.43
C SER A 8 -19.02 6.54 -22.68
N ARG A 9 -18.29 7.39 -23.41
CA ARG A 9 -16.85 7.16 -23.62
C ARG A 9 -16.15 7.18 -22.25
N PRO A 10 -15.18 6.29 -22.02
CA PRO A 10 -14.43 6.29 -20.77
C PRO A 10 -13.74 7.65 -20.58
N ASP A 11 -13.86 8.23 -19.39
CA ASP A 11 -13.13 9.45 -19.01
C ASP A 11 -12.05 9.08 -18.00
N ILE A 12 -10.95 8.55 -18.54
CA ILE A 12 -9.84 8.04 -17.74
C ILE A 12 -9.10 9.19 -17.07
N ARG A 13 -9.08 9.17 -15.74
CA ARG A 13 -8.31 10.05 -14.87
C ARG A 13 -7.10 9.32 -14.32
N ILE A 14 -6.01 10.07 -14.14
CA ILE A 14 -4.78 9.59 -13.51
C ILE A 14 -4.48 10.53 -12.36
N GLU A 15 -4.46 9.97 -11.16
CA GLU A 15 -4.09 10.67 -9.94
C GLU A 15 -2.71 10.19 -9.49
N GLN A 16 -1.84 11.15 -9.20
CA GLN A 16 -0.46 10.91 -8.78
C GLN A 16 -0.15 11.74 -7.55
N THR A 17 0.53 11.13 -6.59
CA THR A 17 1.09 11.78 -5.41
C THR A 17 2.60 11.77 -5.51
N ARG A 18 3.24 12.90 -5.21
CA ARG A 18 4.68 12.89 -4.96
C ARG A 18 4.99 12.13 -3.66
N PRO A 19 6.21 11.61 -3.49
CA PRO A 19 6.67 11.22 -2.16
C PRO A 19 6.45 12.37 -1.16
N GLY A 20 5.93 12.08 0.04
CA GLY A 20 5.53 13.09 1.03
C GLY A 20 4.14 13.70 0.83
N GLU A 21 3.42 13.36 -0.24
CA GLU A 21 2.07 13.86 -0.54
C GLU A 21 1.03 12.76 -0.31
N THR A 22 -0.09 13.11 0.32
CA THR A 22 -1.28 12.23 0.37
C THR A 22 -2.44 12.89 -0.37
N ARG A 23 -3.29 12.10 -1.01
CA ARG A 23 -4.47 12.61 -1.73
C ARG A 23 -5.71 11.81 -1.39
N GLN A 24 -6.82 12.51 -1.18
CA GLN A 24 -8.14 11.89 -1.05
C GLN A 24 -8.94 12.08 -2.34
N ILE A 25 -9.53 11.00 -2.84
CA ILE A 25 -10.35 10.96 -4.04
C ILE A 25 -11.74 10.46 -3.61
N ALA A 26 -12.78 11.18 -3.99
CA ALA A 26 -14.17 10.76 -3.80
C ALA A 26 -14.78 10.43 -5.16
N LEU A 27 -15.29 9.22 -5.32
CA LEU A 27 -16.01 8.79 -6.52
C LEU A 27 -17.51 9.09 -6.38
N ASN A 28 -18.20 9.20 -7.51
CA ASN A 28 -19.61 9.60 -7.55
C ASN A 28 -20.56 8.56 -6.91
N ASP A 29 -20.13 7.31 -6.74
CA ASP A 29 -20.92 6.28 -6.05
C ASP A 29 -20.82 6.37 -4.52
N GLY A 30 -19.95 7.22 -3.97
CA GLY A 30 -19.67 7.35 -2.54
C GLY A 30 -18.42 6.59 -2.07
N THR A 31 -17.76 5.85 -2.95
CA THR A 31 -16.45 5.23 -2.69
C THR A 31 -15.40 6.31 -2.42
N ARG A 32 -14.55 6.09 -1.42
CA ARG A 32 -13.43 6.98 -1.07
C ARG A 32 -12.12 6.24 -1.20
N ILE A 33 -11.13 6.90 -1.78
CA ILE A 33 -9.79 6.37 -1.98
C ILE A 33 -8.80 7.36 -1.37
N GLU A 34 -7.90 6.87 -0.53
CA GLU A 34 -6.84 7.66 0.07
C GLU A 34 -5.50 7.14 -0.43
N LEU A 35 -4.81 7.97 -1.20
CA LEU A 35 -3.58 7.65 -1.92
C LEU A 35 -2.38 8.13 -1.10
N SER A 36 -1.44 7.24 -0.79
CA SER A 36 -0.21 7.53 -0.05
C SER A 36 0.85 8.15 -0.97
N GLY A 37 1.96 8.65 -0.43
CA GLY A 37 3.03 9.28 -1.20
C GLY A 37 3.69 8.34 -2.21
N GLY A 38 4.08 8.89 -3.36
CA GLY A 38 4.75 8.14 -4.43
C GLY A 38 3.83 7.11 -5.12
N SER A 39 2.53 7.41 -5.19
CA SER A 39 1.54 6.49 -5.73
C SER A 39 0.93 7.01 -7.03
N ARG A 40 0.41 6.09 -7.84
CA ARG A 40 -0.25 6.37 -9.12
C ARG A 40 -1.49 5.50 -9.26
N LEU A 41 -2.64 6.14 -9.33
CA LEU A 41 -3.95 5.51 -9.48
C LEU A 41 -4.58 5.98 -10.80
N ARG A 42 -5.12 5.05 -11.58
CA ARG A 42 -5.91 5.32 -12.78
C ARG A 42 -7.34 4.84 -12.54
N TYR A 43 -8.33 5.64 -12.88
CA TYR A 43 -9.75 5.26 -12.77
C TYR A 43 -10.57 5.96 -13.85
N ASP A 44 -11.78 5.48 -14.10
CA ASP A 44 -12.73 6.15 -14.99
C ASP A 44 -13.66 7.04 -14.16
N SER A 45 -13.78 8.33 -14.52
CA SER A 45 -14.67 9.24 -13.79
C SER A 45 -16.15 8.94 -14.04
N HIS A 46 -16.46 8.28 -15.17
CA HIS A 46 -17.81 7.87 -15.56
C HIS A 46 -18.15 6.45 -15.05
N ASP A 47 -17.15 5.58 -14.86
CA ASP A 47 -17.29 4.27 -14.23
C ASP A 47 -16.57 4.24 -12.88
N THR A 48 -17.34 4.49 -11.83
CA THR A 48 -16.84 4.52 -10.44
C THR A 48 -16.56 3.12 -9.88
N ARG A 49 -16.81 2.05 -10.64
CA ARG A 49 -16.69 0.67 -10.17
C ARG A 49 -15.40 -0.01 -10.63
N SER A 50 -14.48 0.72 -11.26
CA SER A 50 -13.17 0.20 -11.59
C SER A 50 -12.03 1.19 -11.32
N ALA A 51 -10.90 0.67 -10.86
CA ALA A 51 -9.66 1.43 -10.71
C ALA A 51 -8.43 0.54 -10.97
N THR A 52 -7.29 1.16 -11.20
CA THR A 52 -6.00 0.49 -11.35
C THR A 52 -4.96 1.20 -10.50
N LEU A 53 -4.40 0.49 -9.51
CA LEU A 53 -3.25 0.95 -8.75
C LEU A 53 -1.99 0.52 -9.50
N GLU A 54 -1.38 1.48 -10.19
CA GLU A 54 -0.17 1.24 -10.98
C GLU A 54 1.06 1.18 -10.08
N GLN A 55 1.11 1.97 -9.01
CA GLN A 55 2.22 1.98 -8.06
C GLN A 55 1.79 2.62 -6.73
N GLY A 56 2.47 2.24 -5.65
CA GLY A 56 2.40 2.90 -4.36
C GLY A 56 1.37 2.24 -3.45
N GLN A 57 0.66 3.01 -2.65
CA GLN A 57 -0.27 2.49 -1.65
C GLN A 57 -1.57 3.29 -1.64
N ALA A 58 -2.69 2.60 -1.51
CA ALA A 58 -3.99 3.23 -1.39
C ALA A 58 -4.90 2.47 -0.43
N LEU A 59 -5.61 3.22 0.41
CA LEU A 59 -6.71 2.72 1.22
C LEU A 59 -8.03 2.97 0.50
N PHE A 60 -8.82 1.93 0.36
CA PHE A 60 -10.13 1.97 -0.29
C PHE A 60 -11.22 1.78 0.77
N ARG A 61 -12.19 2.69 0.78
CA ARG A 61 -13.45 2.57 1.52
C ARG A 61 -14.57 2.54 0.50
N VAL A 62 -14.94 1.33 0.09
CA VAL A 62 -15.84 1.12 -1.04
C VAL A 62 -17.28 1.05 -0.55
N ARG A 63 -18.18 1.74 -1.26
CA ARG A 63 -19.61 1.59 -0.99
C ARG A 63 -20.10 0.25 -1.53
N HIS A 64 -20.78 -0.49 -0.67
CA HIS A 64 -21.41 -1.75 -1.00
C HIS A 64 -22.48 -1.61 -2.08
N ASP A 65 -22.32 -2.35 -3.18
CA ASP A 65 -23.33 -2.54 -4.23
C ASP A 65 -23.15 -3.95 -4.84
N PRO A 66 -24.01 -4.92 -4.51
CA PRO A 66 -23.94 -6.28 -5.05
C PRO A 66 -24.20 -6.37 -6.55
N SER A 67 -24.93 -5.41 -7.12
CA SER A 67 -25.31 -5.41 -8.54
C SER A 67 -24.18 -4.93 -9.43
N ALA A 68 -23.24 -4.17 -8.87
CA ALA A 68 -22.07 -3.67 -9.55
C ALA A 68 -20.88 -3.68 -8.57
N PRO A 69 -20.15 -4.79 -8.37
CA PRO A 69 -19.00 -4.83 -7.45
C PRO A 69 -17.87 -3.91 -7.94
N PHE A 70 -17.08 -3.37 -7.00
CA PHE A 70 -15.91 -2.57 -7.34
C PHE A 70 -14.74 -3.49 -7.71
N GLU A 71 -14.01 -3.17 -8.78
CA GLU A 71 -12.87 -3.94 -9.26
C GLU A 71 -11.60 -3.08 -9.29
N LEU A 72 -10.60 -3.47 -8.51
CA LEU A 72 -9.28 -2.86 -8.49
C LEU A 72 -8.29 -3.78 -9.19
N HIS A 73 -7.56 -3.26 -10.16
CA HIS A 73 -6.40 -3.94 -10.75
C HIS A 73 -5.11 -3.45 -10.10
N ALA A 74 -4.24 -4.37 -9.71
CA ALA A 74 -2.90 -4.08 -9.20
C ALA A 74 -1.90 -5.03 -9.86
N GLY A 75 -1.27 -4.59 -10.95
CA GLY A 75 -0.56 -5.50 -11.85
C GLY A 75 -1.52 -6.51 -12.48
N ASP A 76 -1.14 -7.79 -12.43
CA ASP A 76 -1.95 -8.90 -12.99
C ASP A 76 -3.02 -9.43 -12.02
N VAL A 77 -3.18 -8.81 -10.85
CA VAL A 77 -4.14 -9.24 -9.84
C VAL A 77 -5.37 -8.34 -9.89
N ALA A 78 -6.52 -8.96 -10.13
CA ALA A 78 -7.83 -8.33 -9.94
C ALA A 78 -8.30 -8.57 -8.50
N ILE A 79 -8.70 -7.49 -7.84
CA ILE A 79 -9.25 -7.46 -6.49
C ILE A 79 -10.69 -6.95 -6.62
N ARG A 80 -11.67 -7.82 -6.32
CA ARG A 80 -13.08 -7.49 -6.40
C ARG A 80 -13.65 -7.35 -5.01
N ASP A 81 -14.33 -6.23 -4.78
CA ASP A 81 -14.93 -5.91 -3.51
C ASP A 81 -16.42 -6.27 -3.45
N MET A 82 -16.87 -6.69 -2.27
CA MET A 82 -18.26 -6.89 -1.89
C MET A 82 -18.71 -5.95 -0.75
N GLY A 83 -18.13 -4.75 -0.61
CA GLY A 83 -18.42 -3.76 0.44
C GLY A 83 -17.42 -3.80 1.59
N THR A 84 -16.27 -3.15 1.42
CA THR A 84 -15.10 -3.37 2.30
C THR A 84 -14.29 -2.09 2.54
N VAL A 85 -13.57 -2.08 3.67
CA VAL A 85 -12.41 -1.22 3.91
C VAL A 85 -11.14 -2.05 3.78
N PHE A 86 -10.30 -1.77 2.79
CA PHE A 86 -9.07 -2.52 2.53
C PHE A 86 -7.94 -1.63 2.03
N ASP A 87 -6.71 -2.00 2.34
CA ASP A 87 -5.49 -1.32 1.90
C ASP A 87 -4.74 -2.18 0.89
N VAL A 88 -4.24 -1.55 -0.17
CA VAL A 88 -3.44 -2.19 -1.21
C VAL A 88 -2.14 -1.44 -1.38
N ARG A 89 -1.02 -2.16 -1.29
CA ARG A 89 0.32 -1.63 -1.52
C ARG A 89 0.99 -2.41 -2.65
N ARG A 90 1.37 -1.71 -3.71
CA ARG A 90 2.13 -2.22 -4.85
C ARG A 90 3.47 -1.49 -4.95
N GLN A 91 4.53 -2.09 -4.42
CA GLN A 91 5.86 -1.47 -4.39
C GLN A 91 6.97 -2.53 -4.39
N GLY A 92 8.07 -2.26 -5.11
CA GLY A 92 9.27 -3.10 -5.08
C GLY A 92 9.03 -4.55 -5.53
N GLY A 93 8.21 -4.76 -6.56
CA GLY A 93 7.87 -6.10 -7.05
C GLY A 93 7.03 -6.90 -6.03
N ARG A 94 6.28 -6.24 -5.15
CA ARG A 94 5.37 -6.90 -4.21
C ARG A 94 4.00 -6.26 -4.24
N LEU A 95 2.99 -7.08 -3.98
CA LEU A 95 1.62 -6.67 -3.77
C LEU A 95 1.15 -7.15 -2.40
N ASP A 96 0.85 -6.22 -1.51
CA ASP A 96 0.21 -6.49 -0.22
C ASP A 96 -1.24 -6.04 -0.29
N VAL A 97 -2.16 -6.88 0.19
CA VAL A 97 -3.58 -6.54 0.36
C VAL A 97 -3.98 -6.90 1.78
N SER A 98 -4.62 -5.97 2.50
CA SER A 98 -5.12 -6.21 3.85
C SER A 98 -6.53 -5.67 4.03
N VAL A 99 -7.36 -6.38 4.80
CA VAL A 99 -8.79 -6.12 4.93
C VAL A 99 -9.13 -5.72 6.37
N ALA A 100 -9.70 -4.52 6.55
CA ALA A 100 -10.16 -4.03 7.83
C ALA A 100 -11.59 -4.49 8.13
N GLU A 101 -12.49 -4.33 7.17
CA GLU A 101 -13.93 -4.58 7.31
C GLU A 101 -14.48 -5.17 6.02
N GLY A 102 -15.42 -6.11 6.10
CA GLY A 102 -16.01 -6.72 4.90
C GLY A 102 -15.17 -7.86 4.32
N ALA A 103 -15.21 -8.02 2.99
CA ALA A 103 -14.50 -9.06 2.28
C ALA A 103 -14.15 -8.67 0.83
N VAL A 104 -12.94 -9.05 0.41
CA VAL A 104 -12.48 -8.95 -0.98
C VAL A 104 -12.17 -10.33 -1.54
N SER A 105 -12.35 -10.46 -2.85
CA SER A 105 -11.90 -11.62 -3.61
C SER A 105 -10.75 -11.20 -4.51
N LEU A 106 -9.62 -11.90 -4.43
CA LEU A 106 -8.50 -11.76 -5.33
C LEU A 106 -8.48 -12.92 -6.31
N ALA A 107 -7.87 -12.71 -7.48
CA ALA A 107 -7.68 -13.77 -8.48
C ALA A 107 -6.24 -13.83 -9.01
N PRO A 108 -5.20 -14.04 -8.16
CA PRO A 108 -3.84 -14.24 -8.66
C PRO A 108 -3.77 -15.53 -9.51
N LEU A 109 -3.17 -15.44 -10.70
CA LEU A 109 -3.00 -16.57 -11.63
C LEU A 109 -4.31 -17.33 -11.95
N GLY A 110 -5.47 -16.67 -11.80
CA GLY A 110 -6.80 -17.26 -12.02
C GLY A 110 -7.37 -18.04 -10.83
N GLU A 111 -6.63 -18.22 -9.73
CA GLU A 111 -7.14 -18.86 -8.51
C GLU A 111 -7.87 -17.85 -7.64
N ARG A 112 -9.14 -18.11 -7.31
CA ARG A 112 -9.94 -17.19 -6.51
C ARG A 112 -9.67 -17.37 -5.01
N ILE A 113 -9.26 -16.31 -4.35
CA ILE A 113 -8.96 -16.27 -2.91
C ILE A 113 -9.82 -15.19 -2.26
N ALA A 114 -10.60 -15.57 -1.26
CA ALA A 114 -11.34 -14.61 -0.45
C ALA A 114 -10.53 -14.21 0.79
N LEU A 115 -10.50 -12.91 1.09
CA LEU A 115 -9.99 -12.35 2.33
C LEU A 115 -11.15 -11.66 3.05
N THR A 116 -11.29 -11.91 4.35
CA THR A 116 -12.22 -11.22 5.24
C THR A 116 -11.47 -10.28 6.18
N ALA A 117 -12.20 -9.48 6.94
CA ALA A 117 -11.64 -8.66 8.02
C ALA A 117 -10.57 -9.39 8.85
N GLY A 118 -9.44 -8.72 9.08
CA GLY A 118 -8.28 -9.24 9.82
C GLY A 118 -7.38 -10.17 9.01
N GLN A 119 -7.65 -10.34 7.71
CA GLN A 119 -6.81 -11.14 6.81
C GLN A 119 -6.09 -10.24 5.81
N GLY A 120 -4.93 -10.71 5.40
CA GLY A 120 -4.16 -10.11 4.33
C GLY A 120 -3.42 -11.16 3.52
N ILE A 121 -2.84 -10.70 2.42
CA ILE A 121 -2.00 -11.50 1.55
C ILE A 121 -0.80 -10.68 1.09
N ARG A 122 0.34 -11.34 0.96
CA ARG A 122 1.54 -10.78 0.34
C ARG A 122 1.89 -11.64 -0.86
N LEU A 123 2.03 -10.99 -2.01
CA LEU A 123 2.37 -11.59 -3.30
C LEU A 123 3.69 -11.00 -3.79
N ASP A 124 4.57 -11.84 -4.34
CA ASP A 124 5.72 -11.38 -5.10
C ASP A 124 5.34 -11.00 -6.54
N GLU A 125 6.31 -10.45 -7.27
CA GLU A 125 6.15 -10.06 -8.67
C GLU A 125 5.84 -11.30 -9.52
N GLY A 126 4.71 -11.27 -10.24
CA GLY A 126 4.19 -12.43 -10.98
C GLY A 126 3.23 -13.32 -10.18
N GLY A 127 3.06 -13.10 -8.87
CA GLY A 127 2.09 -13.80 -8.02
C GLY A 127 2.43 -15.27 -7.76
N HIS A 128 3.70 -15.65 -7.90
CA HIS A 128 4.17 -17.03 -7.77
C HIS A 128 4.37 -17.46 -6.32
N ARG A 129 4.71 -16.53 -5.43
CA ARG A 129 4.76 -16.74 -3.99
C ARG A 129 3.66 -15.94 -3.33
N LEU A 130 2.81 -16.69 -2.66
CA LEU A 130 1.66 -16.19 -1.95
C LEU A 130 1.79 -16.55 -0.48
N ASN A 131 1.77 -15.53 0.38
CA ASN A 131 1.74 -15.71 1.83
C ASN A 131 0.48 -15.08 2.40
N ARG A 132 -0.32 -15.86 3.13
CA ARG A 132 -1.45 -15.33 3.90
C ARG A 132 -0.92 -14.80 5.22
N VAL A 133 -1.44 -13.65 5.63
CA VAL A 133 -1.04 -12.99 6.88
C VAL A 133 -2.26 -12.60 7.68
N THR A 134 -2.14 -12.67 9.00
CA THR A 134 -3.13 -12.09 9.91
C THR A 134 -2.77 -10.62 10.10
N VAL A 135 -3.76 -9.74 10.03
CA VAL A 135 -3.58 -8.30 10.18
C VAL A 135 -4.54 -7.83 11.27
N ASP A 136 -4.10 -6.95 12.16
CA ASP A 136 -5.04 -6.26 13.05
C ASP A 136 -5.89 -5.29 12.18
N PRO A 137 -7.22 -5.43 12.13
CA PRO A 137 -8.08 -4.51 11.39
C PRO A 137 -7.82 -3.03 11.69
N ALA A 138 -7.43 -2.69 12.92
CA ALA A 138 -7.13 -1.30 13.32
C ALA A 138 -5.83 -0.76 12.69
N MET A 139 -4.95 -1.64 12.19
CA MET A 139 -3.70 -1.29 11.53
C MET A 139 -3.84 -1.12 10.01
N VAL A 140 -4.95 -1.56 9.42
CA VAL A 140 -5.20 -1.41 7.98
C VAL A 140 -5.36 0.06 7.63
N GLY A 141 -4.54 0.55 6.71
CA GLY A 141 -4.47 1.98 6.41
C GLY A 141 -3.81 2.83 7.50
N GLY A 142 -3.18 2.21 8.50
CA GLY A 142 -2.54 2.89 9.64
C GLY A 142 -1.44 3.87 9.25
N TRP A 143 -0.87 3.74 8.04
CA TRP A 143 0.13 4.68 7.49
C TRP A 143 -0.34 6.13 7.51
N ARG A 144 -1.66 6.37 7.41
CA ARG A 144 -2.26 7.70 7.52
C ARG A 144 -2.03 8.37 8.87
N GLU A 145 -1.87 7.57 9.90
CA GLU A 145 -1.66 8.00 11.29
C GLU A 145 -0.22 7.70 11.76
N GLY A 146 0.68 7.42 10.80
CA GLY A 146 2.06 7.02 11.07
C GLY A 146 2.19 5.62 11.67
N LEU A 147 1.13 4.81 11.71
CA LEU A 147 1.20 3.44 12.22
C LEU A 147 1.70 2.49 11.13
N LEU A 148 2.83 1.84 11.40
CA LEU A 148 3.40 0.82 10.54
C LEU A 148 3.40 -0.50 11.29
N ASP A 149 2.66 -1.47 10.75
CA ASP A 149 2.82 -2.88 11.10
C ASP A 149 3.98 -3.45 10.27
N LEU A 150 4.98 -3.98 10.97
CA LEU A 150 6.15 -4.64 10.39
C LEU A 150 6.04 -6.11 10.78
N ASP A 151 5.91 -6.99 9.81
CA ASP A 151 5.80 -8.42 10.06
C ASP A 151 6.78 -9.17 9.15
N GLY A 152 8.00 -9.35 9.66
CA GLY A 152 9.12 -9.91 8.92
C GLY A 152 9.55 -9.06 7.72
N GLU A 153 9.25 -7.75 7.74
CA GLU A 153 9.55 -6.85 6.63
C GLU A 153 11.04 -6.46 6.65
N THR A 154 11.70 -6.46 5.50
CA THR A 154 13.13 -6.13 5.42
C THR A 154 13.38 -4.63 5.67
N VAL A 155 14.53 -4.27 6.25
CA VAL A 155 14.91 -2.86 6.45
C VAL A 155 14.88 -2.07 5.14
N GLY A 156 15.28 -2.68 4.02
CA GLY A 156 15.19 -2.05 2.70
C GLY A 156 13.76 -1.70 2.30
N THR A 157 12.80 -2.60 2.54
CA THR A 157 11.38 -2.32 2.30
C THR A 157 10.86 -1.23 3.23
N ILE A 158 11.25 -1.24 4.50
CA ILE A 158 10.86 -0.22 5.48
C ILE A 158 11.39 1.16 5.05
N ALA A 159 12.65 1.25 4.64
CA ALA A 159 13.26 2.48 4.13
C ALA A 159 12.51 3.01 2.90
N ALA A 160 12.10 2.13 1.98
CA ALA A 160 11.30 2.51 0.81
C ALA A 160 9.91 3.06 1.18
N ARG A 161 9.26 2.50 2.21
CA ARG A 161 7.99 3.03 2.76
C ARG A 161 8.20 4.43 3.31
N LEU A 162 9.23 4.62 4.14
CA LEU A 162 9.51 5.91 4.76
C LEU A 162 9.91 6.97 3.73
N GLN A 163 10.69 6.60 2.71
CA GLN A 163 11.00 7.50 1.59
C GLN A 163 9.73 7.96 0.87
N SER A 164 8.78 7.05 0.66
CA SER A 164 7.49 7.36 0.03
C SER A 164 6.64 8.27 0.92
N ALA A 165 6.65 8.02 2.24
CA ALA A 165 5.89 8.77 3.23
C ALA A 165 6.44 10.18 3.50
N TYR A 166 7.76 10.38 3.50
CA TYR A 166 8.40 11.65 3.86
C TYR A 166 8.91 12.46 2.67
N GLY A 167 9.04 11.84 1.49
CA GLY A 167 9.56 12.52 0.30
C GLY A 167 11.05 12.83 0.35
N MET A 168 11.82 12.06 1.11
CA MET A 168 13.27 12.18 1.21
C MET A 168 13.96 10.83 1.01
N ARG A 169 15.22 10.85 0.58
CA ARG A 169 15.96 9.61 0.36
C ARG A 169 16.37 8.99 1.69
N ILE A 170 16.06 7.70 1.84
CA ILE A 170 16.50 6.90 2.97
C ILE A 170 17.17 5.66 2.38
N ALA A 171 18.50 5.65 2.39
CA ALA A 171 19.32 4.55 1.89
C ALA A 171 19.62 3.55 3.01
N VAL A 172 19.86 2.28 2.63
CA VAL A 172 20.29 1.21 3.53
C VAL A 172 21.56 0.59 2.95
N GLU A 173 22.61 0.50 3.77
CA GLU A 173 23.92 -0.02 3.36
C GLU A 173 24.16 -1.46 3.82
N GLY A 174 24.85 -2.21 2.97
CA GLY A 174 25.38 -3.54 3.30
C GLY A 174 24.29 -4.58 3.59
N PRO A 175 24.59 -5.61 4.40
CA PRO A 175 23.67 -6.71 4.65
C PRO A 175 22.43 -6.31 5.46
N LEU A 176 22.40 -5.08 5.99
CA LEU A 176 21.27 -4.55 6.74
C LEU A 176 20.00 -4.52 5.88
N VAL A 177 20.13 -4.33 4.56
CA VAL A 177 18.99 -4.21 3.62
C VAL A 177 18.02 -5.37 3.71
N ASP A 178 18.53 -6.60 3.91
CA ASP A 178 17.73 -7.84 3.92
C ASP A 178 17.27 -8.24 5.32
N ARG A 179 17.71 -7.54 6.37
CA ARG A 179 17.39 -7.92 7.74
C ARG A 179 15.89 -7.76 8.00
N PRO A 180 15.18 -8.81 8.44
CA PRO A 180 13.76 -8.70 8.77
C PRO A 180 13.56 -7.95 10.08
N VAL A 181 12.45 -7.22 10.15
CA VAL A 181 12.00 -6.50 11.34
C VAL A 181 10.53 -6.85 11.57
N THR A 182 10.22 -7.17 12.83
CA THR A 182 8.85 -7.44 13.28
C THR A 182 8.50 -6.52 14.45
N GLY A 183 7.31 -5.96 14.42
CA GLY A 183 6.76 -5.09 15.45
C GLY A 183 5.90 -3.98 14.90
N VAL A 184 5.14 -3.33 15.77
CA VAL A 184 4.35 -2.16 15.42
C VAL A 184 5.11 -0.91 15.82
N VAL A 185 5.24 0.04 14.89
CA VAL A 185 5.92 1.31 15.15
C VAL A 185 5.02 2.48 14.78
N ARG A 186 4.96 3.49 15.64
CA ARG A 186 4.30 4.77 15.37
C ARG A 186 5.35 5.81 14.97
N MET A 187 5.25 6.26 13.74
CA MET A 187 5.96 7.39 13.15
C MET A 187 5.26 8.69 13.51
N THR A 188 6.05 9.75 13.70
CA THR A 188 5.57 11.10 14.01
C THR A 188 5.26 11.92 12.76
N GLY A 189 5.76 11.50 11.60
CA GLY A 189 5.69 12.29 10.36
C GLY A 189 6.94 13.14 10.13
N ASP A 190 7.89 13.11 11.06
CA ASP A 190 9.11 13.91 11.07
C ASP A 190 10.32 12.98 10.98
N ALA A 191 10.97 12.95 9.82
CA ALA A 191 12.06 12.03 9.56
C ALA A 191 13.27 12.25 10.48
N ASP A 192 13.51 13.49 10.93
CA ASP A 192 14.61 13.81 11.86
C ASP A 192 14.43 13.14 13.22
N LYS A 193 13.18 12.80 13.58
CA LYS A 193 12.84 12.03 14.78
C LYS A 193 12.70 10.55 14.47
N ASP A 194 12.02 10.22 13.39
CA ASP A 194 11.58 8.87 13.09
C ASP A 194 12.72 7.98 12.60
N VAL A 195 13.63 8.48 11.77
CA VAL A 195 14.74 7.67 11.23
C VAL A 195 15.74 7.28 12.33
N PRO A 196 16.25 8.19 13.18
CA PRO A 196 17.10 7.81 14.31
C PRO A 196 16.42 6.86 15.29
N ARG A 197 15.12 7.06 15.54
CA ARG A 197 14.35 6.17 16.41
C ARG A 197 14.25 4.76 15.83
N LEU A 198 13.90 4.63 14.55
CA LEU A 198 13.84 3.34 13.88
C LEU A 198 15.21 2.66 13.90
N ALA A 199 16.28 3.39 13.55
CA ALA A 199 17.64 2.86 13.56
C ALA A 199 18.01 2.27 14.92
N LYS A 200 17.73 2.97 16.03
CA LYS A 200 17.93 2.45 17.39
C LYS A 200 17.11 1.20 17.68
N LEU A 201 15.82 1.18 17.31
CA LEU A 201 14.94 0.04 17.55
C LEU A 201 15.43 -1.24 16.85
N ILE A 202 16.04 -1.08 15.68
CA ILE A 202 16.58 -2.21 14.94
C ILE A 202 18.06 -2.45 15.27
N GLY A 203 18.71 -1.68 16.14
CA GLY A 203 20.15 -1.81 16.40
C GLY A 203 21.02 -1.51 15.16
N ALA A 204 20.61 -0.52 14.37
CA ALA A 204 21.39 0.01 13.25
C ALA A 204 22.02 1.36 13.61
N GLY A 205 23.18 1.64 13.02
CA GLY A 205 23.72 2.99 12.96
C GLY A 205 23.03 3.81 11.87
N TRP A 206 23.14 5.13 11.96
CA TRP A 206 22.66 6.04 10.93
C TRP A 206 23.62 7.23 10.74
N CYS A 207 23.57 7.84 9.57
CA CYS A 207 24.15 9.17 9.34
C CYS A 207 23.28 9.97 8.38
N GLN A 208 23.46 11.29 8.39
CA GLN A 208 22.85 12.19 7.42
C GLN A 208 23.95 12.71 6.49
N SER A 209 23.69 12.72 5.18
CA SER A 209 24.61 13.20 4.16
C SER A 209 23.83 13.99 3.13
N GLY A 210 24.10 15.29 3.00
CA GLY A 210 23.42 16.14 1.99
C GLY A 210 21.90 16.26 2.14
N GLY A 211 21.35 16.02 3.34
CA GLY A 211 19.90 15.99 3.60
C GLY A 211 19.27 14.60 3.49
N ASP A 212 20.00 13.61 2.99
CA ASP A 212 19.56 12.22 2.90
C ASP A 212 19.97 11.42 4.14
N TRP A 213 19.18 10.39 4.47
CA TRP A 213 19.50 9.46 5.54
C TRP A 213 20.13 8.18 5.01
N ILE A 214 21.10 7.67 5.74
CA ILE A 214 21.74 6.38 5.46
C ILE A 214 21.68 5.53 6.72
N LEU A 215 21.02 4.37 6.63
CA LEU A 215 21.01 3.32 7.63
C LEU A 215 22.12 2.32 7.35
N ARG A 216 22.88 1.93 8.37
CA ARG A 216 24.01 0.99 8.24
C ARG A 216 24.13 0.11 9.49
N ALA A 217 24.89 -0.98 9.42
CA ALA A 217 25.16 -1.80 10.60
C ALA A 217 25.76 -0.96 11.74
N SER A 218 25.37 -1.24 12.99
CA SER A 218 25.99 -0.55 14.15
C SER A 218 27.43 -1.02 14.30
N ASN A 219 28.33 -0.11 14.69
CA ASN A 219 29.72 -0.43 15.01
C ASN A 219 29.89 -1.02 16.43
N GLU A 220 28.80 -1.18 17.19
CA GLU A 220 28.83 -1.70 18.57
C GLU A 220 28.93 -3.23 18.66
N ASP A 221 28.87 -3.96 17.54
CA ASP A 221 29.05 -5.43 17.46
C ASP A 221 30.48 -5.86 17.09
N ARG A 222 31.51 -5.13 17.53
CA ARG A 222 32.93 -5.54 17.38
C ARG A 222 33.67 -5.57 18.71
#